data_AF-A0A935DX45-F1
#
_entry.id   AF-A0A935DX45-F1
#
_cell.length_a   1.000
_cell.length_b   1.000
_cell.length_c   1.000
_cell.angle_alpha   90.00
_cell.angle_beta   90.00
_cell.angle_gamma   90.00
#
_symmetry.space_group_name_H-M   'P 1'
#
loop_
_entity.id
_entity.type
_entity.pdbx_description
1 polymer ?
#
loop_
_entity_poly.entity_id
_entity_poly.type
_entity_poly.pdbx_seq_one_letter_code
_entity_poly.pdbx_strand_id
1 'polypeptide(L)'
;MIVFFLKRLVFLARIFKFLMPTAIRMSKEYLEVQYREALALDEGSPRRAFEINRLASLRQKINPPAGKFLVDIHVEGLPMRANLCQQYCGDIYYGLGFEHSELSLVKQFVQKDDTFFDVGANIGVYTLLASQLTGEGGHVHSFEPLSDANELLRSNVRLNQCGNVTINPVAIGEENGEVPIYINAQNALSSLGDTNRGKIVKSQTVRILTLDTYAESAGISKIDFLKIDVEGFEGHVLRGAEKLIETSPNLVVMSELAKKNFAPLGFSLKDVLDWMRKHGFDIWMIGNQTLKLYPVPEEMMDHPFQNFLFVRPENPKIHLVKEYSAVLQ
;
A
#
# COMPACT_ATOMS: atom_id res chain seq x y z
N MET A 1 -10.67 17.37 -27.82
CA MET A 1 -11.44 16.40 -28.64
C MET A 1 -11.29 14.96 -28.14
N ILE A 2 -10.07 14.43 -27.96
CA ILE A 2 -9.80 13.03 -27.57
C ILE A 2 -10.36 12.67 -26.17
N VAL A 3 -10.18 13.51 -25.16
CA VAL A 3 -10.75 13.28 -23.81
C VAL A 3 -12.28 13.14 -23.85
N PHE A 4 -12.95 13.97 -24.66
CA PHE A 4 -14.40 13.94 -24.79
C PHE A 4 -14.87 12.64 -25.46
N PHE A 5 -14.13 12.20 -26.48
CA PHE A 5 -14.36 10.92 -27.14
C PHE A 5 -14.17 9.74 -26.18
N LEU A 6 -13.08 9.71 -25.40
CA LEU A 6 -12.83 8.65 -24.41
C LEU A 6 -13.90 8.62 -23.32
N LYS A 7 -14.33 9.78 -22.82
CA LYS A 7 -15.45 9.85 -21.85
C LYS A 7 -16.74 9.29 -22.44
N ARG A 8 -17.06 9.61 -23.70
CA ARG A 8 -18.22 9.04 -24.40
C ARG A 8 -18.07 7.53 -24.65
N LEU A 9 -16.88 7.06 -25.01
CA LEU A 9 -16.61 5.65 -25.26
C LEU A 9 -16.76 4.81 -23.97
N VAL A 10 -16.19 5.28 -22.85
CA VAL A 10 -16.37 4.64 -21.54
C VAL A 10 -17.84 4.67 -21.12
N PHE A 11 -18.53 5.79 -21.33
CA PHE A 11 -19.97 5.88 -21.05
C PHE A 11 -20.77 4.85 -21.86
N LEU A 12 -20.51 4.74 -23.16
CA LEU A 12 -21.13 3.73 -24.02
C LEU A 12 -20.75 2.31 -23.60
N ALA A 13 -19.51 2.07 -23.18
CA ALA A 13 -19.06 0.77 -22.69
C ALA A 13 -19.74 0.34 -21.38
N ARG A 14 -20.23 1.28 -20.57
CA ARG A 14 -21.06 0.97 -19.40
C ARG A 14 -22.45 0.44 -19.79
N ILE A 15 -22.98 0.88 -20.94
CA ILE A 15 -24.25 0.41 -21.49
C ILE A 15 -24.03 -0.90 -22.27
N PHE A 16 -23.01 -0.90 -23.13
CA PHE A 16 -22.65 -2.00 -24.00
C PHE A 16 -21.36 -2.66 -23.52
N LYS A 17 -21.49 -3.58 -22.56
CA LYS A 17 -20.35 -4.22 -21.86
C LYS A 17 -19.29 -4.80 -22.81
N PHE A 18 -19.66 -5.25 -24.01
CA PHE A 18 -18.73 -5.79 -25.01
C PHE A 18 -17.72 -4.75 -25.53
N LEU A 19 -17.99 -3.44 -25.40
CA LEU A 19 -17.08 -2.36 -25.78
C LEU A 19 -16.03 -2.07 -24.70
N MET A 20 -16.20 -2.58 -23.48
CA MET A 20 -15.34 -2.25 -22.33
C MET A 20 -13.86 -2.58 -22.55
N PRO A 21 -13.48 -3.74 -23.11
CA PRO A 21 -12.07 -4.04 -23.38
C PRO A 21 -11.42 -3.03 -24.34
N THR A 22 -12.13 -2.65 -25.41
CA THR A 22 -11.65 -1.65 -26.37
C THR A 22 -11.51 -0.28 -25.73
N ALA A 23 -12.51 0.13 -24.93
CA ALA A 23 -12.48 1.39 -24.21
C ALA A 23 -11.28 1.48 -23.26
N ILE A 24 -11.03 0.43 -22.48
CA ILE A 24 -9.90 0.36 -21.53
C ILE A 24 -8.55 0.44 -22.25
N ARG A 25 -8.38 -0.30 -23.35
CA ARG A 25 -7.13 -0.29 -24.13
C ARG A 25 -6.84 1.12 -24.68
N MET A 26 -7.82 1.74 -25.33
CA MET A 26 -7.66 3.10 -25.87
C MET A 26 -7.42 4.13 -24.77
N SER A 27 -8.09 3.97 -23.62
CA SER A 27 -7.85 4.80 -22.45
C SER A 27 -6.43 4.66 -21.90
N LYS A 28 -5.87 3.45 -21.88
CA LYS A 28 -4.50 3.21 -21.44
C LYS A 28 -3.49 3.91 -22.34
N GLU A 29 -3.56 3.68 -23.65
CA GLU A 29 -2.67 4.31 -24.63
C GLU A 29 -2.71 5.85 -24.51
N TYR A 30 -3.92 6.41 -24.35
CA TYR A 30 -4.07 7.85 -24.14
C TYR A 30 -3.46 8.33 -22.83
N LEU A 31 -3.76 7.67 -21.70
CA LEU A 31 -3.25 8.05 -20.39
C LEU A 31 -1.71 7.98 -20.33
N GLU A 32 -1.11 6.95 -20.93
CA GLU A 32 0.35 6.79 -20.98
C GLU A 32 1.05 7.91 -21.76
N VAL A 33 0.47 8.36 -22.88
CA VAL A 33 1.01 9.49 -23.65
C VAL A 33 0.90 10.78 -22.83
N GLN A 34 -0.27 11.07 -22.28
CA GLN A 34 -0.49 12.29 -21.52
C GLN A 34 0.34 12.34 -20.24
N TYR A 35 0.58 11.20 -19.60
CA TYR A 35 1.40 11.17 -18.40
C TYR A 35 2.87 11.41 -18.71
N ARG A 36 3.40 10.84 -19.81
CA ARG A 36 4.75 11.16 -20.28
C ARG A 36 4.91 12.65 -20.57
N GLU A 37 3.91 13.27 -21.21
CA GLU A 37 3.90 14.72 -21.44
C GLU A 37 3.87 15.50 -20.12
N ALA A 38 3.09 15.05 -19.12
CA ALA A 38 3.02 15.69 -17.81
C ALA A 38 4.33 15.56 -17.02
N LEU A 39 5.01 14.40 -17.08
CA LEU A 39 6.29 14.17 -16.43
C LEU A 39 7.45 14.93 -17.09
N ALA A 40 7.33 15.28 -18.36
CA ALA A 40 8.32 16.12 -19.06
C ALA A 40 8.27 17.60 -18.63
N LEU A 41 7.27 18.01 -17.86
CA LEU A 41 7.21 19.33 -17.23
C LEU A 41 8.13 19.39 -16.00
N ASP A 42 8.62 20.60 -15.70
CA ASP A 42 9.49 20.85 -14.55
C ASP A 42 8.90 20.28 -13.26
N GLU A 43 9.77 19.56 -12.54
CA GLU A 43 9.46 18.99 -11.24
C GLU A 43 9.10 20.11 -10.25
N GLY A 44 8.00 19.94 -9.51
CA GLY A 44 7.46 20.97 -8.62
C GLY A 44 6.63 22.08 -9.29
N SER A 45 6.55 22.12 -10.63
CA SER A 45 5.73 23.15 -11.30
C SER A 45 4.22 22.96 -11.02
N PRO A 46 3.46 24.06 -10.77
CA PRO A 46 2.00 23.97 -10.59
C PRO A 46 1.28 23.32 -11.77
N ARG A 47 1.83 23.49 -12.98
CA ARG A 47 1.31 22.90 -14.21
C ARG A 47 1.45 21.38 -14.21
N ARG A 48 2.61 20.83 -13.81
CA ARG A 48 2.81 19.38 -13.66
C ARG A 48 1.83 18.80 -12.64
N ALA A 49 1.71 19.43 -11.48
CA ALA A 49 0.78 19.01 -10.44
C ALA A 49 -0.68 18.99 -10.95
N PHE A 50 -1.09 20.04 -11.67
CA PHE A 50 -2.43 20.11 -12.28
C PHE A 50 -2.68 18.97 -13.27
N GLU A 51 -1.75 18.71 -14.20
CA GLU A 51 -1.92 17.64 -15.20
C GLU A 51 -1.97 16.25 -14.56
N ILE A 52 -1.10 15.97 -13.58
CA ILE A 52 -1.12 14.71 -12.83
C ILE A 52 -2.49 14.52 -12.14
N ASN A 53 -3.00 15.54 -11.45
CA ASN A 53 -4.31 15.48 -10.78
C ASN A 53 -5.46 15.31 -11.77
N ARG A 54 -5.41 15.99 -12.92
CA ARG A 54 -6.40 15.86 -14.00
C ARG A 54 -6.42 14.43 -14.54
N LEU A 55 -5.26 13.83 -14.78
CA LEU A 55 -5.15 12.45 -15.28
C LEU A 55 -5.63 11.42 -14.25
N ALA A 56 -5.30 11.60 -12.97
CA ALA A 56 -5.83 10.78 -11.89
C ALA A 56 -7.38 10.82 -11.82
N SER A 57 -7.99 12.01 -11.97
CA SER A 57 -9.45 12.14 -12.03
C SER A 57 -10.06 11.47 -13.27
N LEU A 58 -9.37 11.49 -14.40
CA LEU A 58 -9.84 10.84 -15.62
C LEU A 58 -9.79 9.32 -15.48
N ARG A 59 -8.73 8.78 -14.88
CA ARG A 59 -8.54 7.35 -14.59
C ARG A 59 -9.71 6.77 -13.79
N GLN A 60 -10.09 7.41 -12.68
CA GLN A 60 -11.22 6.98 -11.84
C GLN A 60 -12.54 6.86 -12.63
N LYS A 61 -12.71 7.66 -13.68
CA LYS A 61 -13.91 7.62 -14.53
C LYS A 61 -13.85 6.49 -15.57
N ILE A 62 -12.65 6.05 -15.95
CA ILE A 62 -12.40 5.00 -16.93
C ILE A 62 -12.59 3.62 -16.32
N ASN A 63 -12.15 3.41 -15.08
CA ASN A 63 -12.27 2.11 -14.41
C ASN A 63 -13.70 1.55 -14.50
N PRO A 64 -13.85 0.25 -14.77
CA PRO A 64 -15.15 -0.41 -14.63
C PRO A 64 -15.73 -0.16 -13.22
N PRO A 65 -17.03 0.15 -13.11
CA PRO A 65 -17.59 0.62 -11.84
C PRO A 65 -17.79 -0.49 -10.80
N ALA A 66 -17.90 -1.75 -11.21
CA ALA A 66 -18.12 -2.89 -10.32
C ALA A 66 -17.85 -4.23 -11.03
N GLY A 67 -17.66 -5.28 -10.23
CA GLY A 67 -17.51 -6.67 -10.67
C GLY A 67 -16.05 -7.12 -10.79
N LYS A 68 -15.79 -8.07 -11.69
CA LYS A 68 -14.46 -8.59 -11.98
C LYS A 68 -14.09 -8.24 -13.43
N PHE A 69 -13.17 -7.30 -13.61
CA PHE A 69 -12.52 -7.01 -14.89
C PHE A 69 -11.03 -7.27 -14.72
N LEU A 70 -10.63 -8.52 -14.97
CA LEU A 70 -9.26 -8.97 -14.74
C LEU A 70 -8.35 -8.61 -15.91
N VAL A 71 -7.17 -8.11 -15.58
CA VAL A 71 -6.09 -7.83 -16.53
C VAL A 71 -4.78 -8.34 -15.95
N ASP A 72 -3.84 -8.65 -16.83
CA ASP A 72 -2.46 -8.92 -16.43
C ASP A 72 -1.68 -7.60 -16.42
N ILE A 73 -0.90 -7.41 -15.35
CA ILE A 73 0.01 -6.29 -15.12
C ILE A 73 1.41 -6.83 -14.81
N HIS A 74 2.41 -5.97 -14.92
CA HIS A 74 3.77 -6.27 -14.44
C HIS A 74 4.19 -5.17 -13.49
N VAL A 75 4.69 -5.56 -12.32
CA VAL A 75 5.18 -4.65 -11.28
C VAL A 75 6.58 -5.12 -10.92
N GLU A 76 7.60 -4.27 -11.06
CA GLU A 76 9.01 -4.68 -10.82
C GLU A 76 9.42 -5.96 -11.58
N GLY A 77 8.85 -6.17 -12.78
CA GLY A 77 9.09 -7.37 -13.59
C GLY A 77 8.26 -8.61 -13.19
N LEU A 78 7.48 -8.52 -12.11
CA LEU A 78 6.62 -9.61 -11.61
C LEU A 78 5.26 -9.60 -12.30
N PRO A 79 4.86 -10.69 -12.98
CA PRO A 79 3.51 -10.80 -13.54
C PRO A 79 2.47 -10.90 -12.42
N MET A 80 1.39 -10.12 -12.52
CA MET A 80 0.28 -10.15 -11.56
C MET A 80 -1.06 -10.03 -12.28
N ARG A 81 -2.09 -10.64 -11.71
CA ARG A 81 -3.50 -10.37 -12.04
C ARG A 81 -4.02 -9.24 -11.18
N ALA A 82 -4.72 -8.31 -11.84
CA ALA A 82 -5.34 -7.14 -11.22
C ALA A 82 -6.80 -7.02 -11.66
N ASN A 83 -7.67 -6.54 -10.76
CA ASN A 83 -9.07 -6.27 -11.08
C ASN A 83 -9.27 -4.76 -11.26
N LEU A 84 -9.48 -4.28 -12.50
CA LEU A 84 -9.63 -2.85 -12.80
C LEU A 84 -10.87 -2.19 -12.16
N CYS A 85 -11.79 -2.97 -11.59
CA CYS A 85 -12.85 -2.44 -10.74
C CYS A 85 -12.32 -1.87 -9.42
N GLN A 86 -11.12 -2.26 -9.00
CA GLN A 86 -10.43 -1.71 -7.84
C GLN A 86 -9.55 -0.53 -8.28
N GLN A 87 -9.61 0.57 -7.54
CA GLN A 87 -8.85 1.78 -7.87
C GLN A 87 -7.34 1.50 -7.91
N TYR A 88 -6.78 0.89 -6.85
CA TYR A 88 -5.37 0.53 -6.76
C TYR A 88 -4.85 -0.25 -7.98
N CYS A 89 -5.63 -1.23 -8.46
CA CYS A 89 -5.31 -1.98 -9.68
C CYS A 89 -5.26 -1.11 -10.94
N GLY A 90 -6.16 -0.12 -11.05
CA GLY A 90 -6.12 0.86 -12.14
C GLY A 90 -4.89 1.77 -12.05
N ASP A 91 -4.55 2.22 -10.84
CA ASP A 91 -3.38 3.08 -10.58
C ASP A 91 -2.09 2.41 -11.10
N ILE A 92 -1.97 1.10 -10.88
CA ILE A 92 -0.91 0.26 -11.43
C ILE A 92 -1.04 0.10 -12.96
N TYR A 93 -2.19 -0.36 -13.45
CA TYR A 93 -2.36 -0.74 -14.87
C TYR A 93 -2.13 0.41 -15.85
N TYR A 94 -2.50 1.63 -15.46
CA TYR A 94 -2.32 2.85 -16.25
C TYR A 94 -0.99 3.56 -15.98
N GLY A 95 -0.19 3.09 -15.00
CA GLY A 95 1.11 3.66 -14.66
C GLY A 95 1.04 5.06 -14.04
N LEU A 96 -0.04 5.38 -13.34
CA LEU A 96 -0.31 6.72 -12.80
C LEU A 96 -0.36 6.70 -11.27
N GLY A 97 0.67 7.23 -10.60
CA GLY A 97 0.66 7.39 -9.14
C GLY A 97 0.87 6.08 -8.38
N PHE A 98 1.66 5.18 -8.95
CA PHE A 98 2.10 3.96 -8.27
C PHE A 98 3.30 4.25 -7.35
N GLU A 99 3.39 3.50 -6.26
CA GLU A 99 4.33 3.61 -5.13
C GLU A 99 5.78 3.23 -5.51
N HIS A 100 6.35 3.93 -6.47
CA HIS A 100 7.70 3.63 -6.96
C HIS A 100 8.78 3.89 -5.90
N SER A 101 8.58 4.86 -5.02
CA SER A 101 9.55 5.22 -3.98
C SER A 101 9.60 4.18 -2.87
N GLU A 102 8.44 3.75 -2.39
CA GLU A 102 8.25 2.78 -1.32
C GLU A 102 8.78 1.41 -1.74
N LEU A 103 8.42 0.94 -2.95
CA LEU A 103 8.96 -0.30 -3.50
C LEU A 103 10.47 -0.24 -3.69
N SER A 104 10.97 0.92 -4.11
CA SER A 104 12.42 1.10 -4.27
C SER A 104 13.14 1.07 -2.93
N LEU A 105 12.55 1.63 -1.86
CA LEU A 105 13.08 1.49 -0.50
C LEU A 105 13.01 0.04 0.00
N VAL A 106 11.91 -0.67 -0.23
CA VAL A 106 11.81 -2.10 0.11
C VAL A 106 12.95 -2.90 -0.53
N LYS A 107 13.29 -2.64 -1.80
CA LYS A 107 14.45 -3.26 -2.47
C LYS A 107 15.81 -2.95 -1.82
N GLN A 108 15.95 -1.81 -1.13
CA GLN A 108 17.20 -1.47 -0.44
C GLN A 108 17.27 -2.09 0.95
N PHE A 109 16.16 -2.11 1.67
CA PHE A 109 16.12 -2.49 3.08
C PHE A 109 15.86 -3.98 3.31
N VAL A 110 15.14 -4.66 2.42
CA VAL A 110 14.89 -6.11 2.55
C VAL A 110 16.09 -6.88 2.02
N GLN A 111 16.58 -7.82 2.81
CA GLN A 111 17.73 -8.65 2.51
C GLN A 111 17.32 -10.12 2.39
N LYS A 112 18.24 -10.93 1.85
CA LYS A 112 18.10 -12.38 1.82
C LYS A 112 17.92 -12.90 3.25
N ASP A 113 17.06 -13.90 3.40
CA ASP A 113 16.75 -14.59 4.64
C ASP A 113 15.97 -13.76 5.69
N ASP A 114 15.53 -12.54 5.34
CA ASP A 114 14.67 -11.71 6.19
C ASP A 114 13.27 -12.37 6.37
N THR A 115 12.69 -12.19 7.56
CA THR A 115 11.26 -12.45 7.81
C THR A 115 10.48 -11.15 7.61
N PHE A 116 9.58 -11.15 6.62
CA PHE A 116 8.81 -9.97 6.19
C PHE A 116 7.33 -10.12 6.54
N PHE A 117 6.74 -9.12 7.19
CA PHE A 117 5.30 -9.06 7.46
C PHE A 117 4.65 -7.99 6.58
N ASP A 118 3.65 -8.37 5.77
CA ASP A 118 2.87 -7.52 4.88
C ASP A 118 1.43 -7.38 5.41
N VAL A 119 1.17 -6.33 6.21
CA VAL A 119 -0.14 -6.07 6.79
C VAL A 119 -0.94 -5.16 5.86
N GLY A 120 -2.09 -5.66 5.39
CA GLY A 120 -2.85 -5.05 4.29
C GLY A 120 -2.22 -5.37 2.93
N ALA A 121 -2.01 -6.66 2.67
CA ALA A 121 -1.28 -7.13 1.50
C ALA A 121 -2.01 -6.90 0.16
N ASN A 122 -3.33 -6.67 0.18
CA ASN A 122 -4.16 -6.40 -0.98
C ASN A 122 -3.96 -7.45 -2.10
N ILE A 123 -3.50 -7.07 -3.30
CA ILE A 123 -3.23 -7.99 -4.42
C ILE A 123 -1.82 -8.60 -4.38
N GLY A 124 -1.01 -8.27 -3.37
CA GLY A 124 0.31 -8.84 -3.14
C GLY A 124 1.49 -8.11 -3.76
N VAL A 125 1.39 -6.81 -4.05
CA VAL A 125 2.51 -6.04 -4.64
C VAL A 125 3.77 -6.15 -3.78
N TYR A 126 3.66 -5.83 -2.48
CA TYR A 126 4.78 -5.94 -1.53
C TYR A 126 5.12 -7.40 -1.21
N THR A 127 4.11 -8.25 -1.00
CA THR A 127 4.30 -9.69 -0.77
C THR A 127 5.21 -10.35 -1.81
N LEU A 128 4.97 -10.13 -3.10
CA LEU A 128 5.74 -10.79 -4.16
C LEU A 128 7.16 -10.22 -4.27
N LEU A 129 7.29 -8.90 -4.16
CA LEU A 129 8.60 -8.25 -4.15
C LEU A 129 9.44 -8.78 -2.97
N ALA A 130 8.87 -8.79 -1.77
CA ALA A 130 9.53 -9.31 -0.58
C ALA A 130 9.88 -10.80 -0.73
N SER A 131 9.00 -11.61 -1.32
CA SER A 131 9.26 -13.04 -1.56
C SER A 131 10.51 -13.25 -2.42
N GLN A 132 10.68 -12.45 -3.48
CA GLN A 132 11.89 -12.50 -4.32
C GLN A 132 13.15 -12.03 -3.60
N LEU A 133 13.06 -10.94 -2.83
CA LEU A 133 14.20 -10.33 -2.15
C LEU A 133 14.72 -11.21 -0.99
N THR A 134 13.80 -11.75 -0.20
CA THR A 134 14.11 -12.63 0.94
C THR A 134 14.65 -13.99 0.48
N GLY A 135 14.17 -14.50 -0.66
CA GLY A 135 14.58 -15.80 -1.19
C GLY A 135 14.16 -16.97 -0.30
N GLU A 136 14.62 -18.18 -0.66
CA GLU A 136 14.16 -19.43 -0.03
C GLU A 136 14.48 -19.60 1.46
N GLY A 137 15.50 -18.90 1.98
CA GLY A 137 15.84 -18.94 3.41
C GLY A 137 15.11 -17.90 4.25
N GLY A 138 14.39 -16.98 3.61
CA GLY A 138 13.51 -16.01 4.29
C GLY A 138 12.05 -16.38 4.12
N HIS A 139 11.15 -15.61 4.74
CA HIS A 139 9.73 -15.94 4.72
C HIS A 139 8.84 -14.68 4.78
N VAL A 140 7.76 -14.69 4.01
CA VAL A 140 6.80 -13.59 3.94
C VAL A 140 5.48 -14.02 4.54
N HIS A 141 4.96 -13.25 5.50
CA HIS A 141 3.66 -13.43 6.10
C HIS A 141 2.74 -12.29 5.70
N SER A 142 1.73 -12.58 4.89
CA SER A 142 0.82 -11.60 4.31
C SER A 142 -0.55 -11.66 4.98
N PHE A 143 -1.09 -10.51 5.36
CA PHE A 143 -2.39 -10.39 6.04
C PHE A 143 -3.35 -9.57 5.19
N GLU A 144 -4.43 -10.21 4.72
CA GLU A 144 -5.45 -9.57 3.88
C GLU A 144 -6.84 -10.16 4.18
N PRO A 145 -7.71 -9.44 4.91
CA PRO A 145 -9.02 -9.94 5.32
C PRO A 145 -10.07 -9.95 4.21
N LEU A 146 -9.96 -9.11 3.17
CA LEU A 146 -10.97 -9.00 2.12
C LEU A 146 -10.86 -10.15 1.13
N SER A 147 -11.94 -10.93 1.04
CA SER A 147 -11.98 -12.13 0.19
C SER A 147 -11.58 -11.89 -1.27
N ASP A 148 -12.06 -10.82 -1.90
CA ASP A 148 -11.74 -10.48 -3.30
C ASP A 148 -10.24 -10.14 -3.49
N ALA A 149 -9.64 -9.41 -2.54
CA ALA A 149 -8.21 -9.07 -2.58
C ALA A 149 -7.36 -10.31 -2.27
N ASN A 150 -7.75 -11.10 -1.26
CA ASN A 150 -7.10 -12.35 -0.89
C ASN A 150 -7.10 -13.38 -2.04
N GLU A 151 -8.17 -13.45 -2.84
CA GLU A 151 -8.25 -14.30 -4.03
C GLU A 151 -7.19 -13.90 -5.08
N LEU A 152 -7.03 -12.59 -5.32
CA LEU A 152 -6.00 -12.05 -6.21
C LEU A 152 -4.59 -12.30 -5.66
N LEU A 153 -4.35 -12.01 -4.37
CA LEU A 153 -3.10 -12.31 -3.68
C LEU A 153 -2.70 -13.77 -3.85
N ARG A 154 -3.60 -14.71 -3.56
CA ARG A 154 -3.36 -16.16 -3.74
C ARG A 154 -3.08 -16.51 -5.20
N SER A 155 -3.80 -15.90 -6.14
CA SER A 155 -3.55 -16.12 -7.57
C SER A 155 -2.16 -15.62 -7.96
N ASN A 156 -1.73 -14.48 -7.44
CA ASN A 156 -0.47 -13.84 -7.81
C ASN A 156 0.73 -14.55 -7.17
N VAL A 157 0.61 -15.02 -5.92
CA VAL A 157 1.60 -15.88 -5.25
C VAL A 157 1.80 -17.18 -6.02
N ARG A 158 0.73 -17.82 -6.49
CA ARG A 158 0.82 -19.01 -7.36
C ARG A 158 1.44 -18.71 -8.73
N LEU A 159 1.08 -17.60 -9.34
CA LEU A 159 1.58 -17.18 -10.66
C LEU A 159 3.11 -16.99 -10.64
N ASN A 160 3.64 -16.49 -9.53
CA ASN A 160 5.07 -16.23 -9.34
C ASN A 160 5.82 -17.37 -8.64
N GLN A 161 5.14 -18.49 -8.35
CA GLN A 161 5.74 -19.66 -7.71
C GLN A 161 6.42 -19.34 -6.36
N CYS A 162 5.88 -18.38 -5.62
CA CYS A 162 6.43 -17.94 -4.34
C CYS A 162 6.22 -19.02 -3.27
N GLY A 163 7.24 -19.87 -3.06
CA GLY A 163 7.21 -20.98 -2.09
C GLY A 163 7.40 -20.56 -0.62
N ASN A 164 7.91 -19.36 -0.38
CA ASN A 164 8.23 -18.80 0.93
C ASN A 164 7.17 -17.81 1.45
N VAL A 165 5.91 -17.93 1.01
CA VAL A 165 4.82 -17.01 1.38
C VAL A 165 3.71 -17.74 2.13
N THR A 166 3.31 -17.20 3.28
CA THR A 166 2.11 -17.61 4.03
C THR A 166 1.05 -16.52 3.98
N ILE A 167 -0.12 -16.86 3.43
CA ILE A 167 -1.25 -15.94 3.27
C ILE A 167 -2.29 -16.18 4.36
N ASN A 168 -2.51 -15.17 5.20
CA ASN A 168 -3.43 -15.16 6.33
C ASN A 168 -4.66 -14.31 5.97
N PRO A 169 -5.86 -14.92 5.79
CA PRO A 169 -7.09 -14.20 5.46
C PRO A 169 -7.72 -13.59 6.72
N VAL A 170 -6.96 -12.77 7.44
CA VAL A 170 -7.33 -12.14 8.71
C VAL A 170 -6.92 -10.68 8.71
N ALA A 171 -7.66 -9.87 9.48
CA ALA A 171 -7.27 -8.53 9.84
C ALA A 171 -6.24 -8.56 10.97
N ILE A 172 -5.48 -7.48 11.12
CA ILE A 172 -4.55 -7.28 12.24
C ILE A 172 -4.99 -6.05 13.06
N GLY A 173 -4.94 -6.16 14.38
CA GLY A 173 -5.29 -5.09 15.31
C GLY A 173 -4.74 -5.32 16.71
N GLU A 174 -5.29 -4.61 17.70
CA GLU A 174 -4.82 -4.65 19.09
C GLU A 174 -5.45 -5.76 19.94
N GLU A 175 -6.52 -6.40 19.47
CA GLU A 175 -7.20 -7.51 20.16
C GLU A 175 -7.61 -8.62 19.19
N ASN A 176 -7.70 -9.85 19.71
CA ASN A 176 -8.19 -11.01 18.95
C ASN A 176 -9.71 -11.05 18.95
N GLY A 177 -10.32 -11.41 17.83
CA GLY A 177 -11.77 -11.60 17.77
C GLY A 177 -12.34 -11.58 16.36
N GLU A 178 -13.55 -11.03 16.25
CA GLU A 178 -14.23 -10.78 14.99
C GLU A 178 -14.68 -9.32 14.95
N VAL A 179 -14.48 -8.67 13.81
CA VAL A 179 -14.81 -7.25 13.61
C VAL A 179 -15.46 -7.04 12.25
N PRO A 180 -16.35 -6.04 12.10
CA PRO A 180 -16.81 -5.64 10.79
C PRO A 180 -15.68 -4.91 10.04
N ILE A 181 -15.43 -5.30 8.79
CA ILE A 181 -14.71 -4.49 7.82
C ILE A 181 -15.72 -3.78 6.92
N TYR A 182 -15.55 -2.48 6.72
CA TYR A 182 -16.43 -1.67 5.91
C TYR A 182 -15.85 -1.53 4.50
N ILE A 183 -16.57 -2.07 3.52
CA ILE A 183 -16.16 -2.09 2.12
C ILE A 183 -16.66 -0.81 1.46
N ASN A 184 -15.72 0.02 1.06
CA ASN A 184 -16.01 1.26 0.35
C ASN A 184 -16.26 0.98 -1.14
N ALA A 185 -17.12 1.78 -1.79
CA ALA A 185 -17.30 1.74 -3.24
C ALA A 185 -15.96 1.84 -4.00
N GLN A 186 -14.99 2.55 -3.42
CA GLN A 186 -13.59 2.49 -3.78
C GLN A 186 -12.91 1.44 -2.90
N ASN A 187 -12.82 0.19 -3.34
CA ASN A 187 -12.31 -0.94 -2.51
C ASN A 187 -10.98 -0.65 -1.80
N ALA A 188 -10.09 0.15 -2.40
CA ALA A 188 -8.81 0.57 -1.80
C ALA A 188 -8.98 1.37 -0.50
N LEU A 189 -10.13 1.99 -0.26
CA LEU A 189 -10.43 2.77 0.95
C LEU A 189 -11.20 1.95 1.99
N SER A 190 -11.25 0.62 1.85
CA SER A 190 -11.94 -0.24 2.81
C SER A 190 -11.10 -0.34 4.08
N SER A 191 -11.74 -0.21 5.23
CA SER A 191 -11.06 -0.14 6.53
C SER A 191 -11.91 -0.82 7.60
N LEU A 192 -11.29 -1.14 8.73
CA LEU A 192 -11.96 -1.72 9.91
C LEU A 192 -12.85 -0.71 10.65
N GLY A 193 -12.90 0.55 10.19
CA GLY A 193 -13.93 1.51 10.57
C GLY A 193 -14.33 2.44 9.43
N ASP A 194 -15.38 3.24 9.66
CA ASP A 194 -15.84 4.22 8.69
C ASP A 194 -14.93 5.47 8.72
N THR A 195 -14.03 5.56 7.75
CA THR A 195 -13.15 6.73 7.59
C THR A 195 -13.88 7.97 7.05
N ASN A 196 -15.19 7.89 6.74
CA ASN A 196 -15.99 8.91 6.05
C ASN A 196 -15.41 9.35 4.69
N ARG A 197 -14.47 8.59 4.10
CA ARG A 197 -13.79 8.93 2.84
C ARG A 197 -14.53 8.47 1.59
N GLY A 198 -15.67 7.81 1.73
CA GLY A 198 -16.53 7.43 0.62
C GLY A 198 -17.78 6.68 1.05
N LYS A 199 -18.57 6.24 0.06
CA LYS A 199 -19.80 5.50 0.33
C LYS A 199 -19.45 4.05 0.68
N ILE A 200 -19.78 3.64 1.91
CA ILE A 200 -19.82 2.23 2.29
C ILE A 200 -20.91 1.54 1.48
N VAL A 201 -20.55 0.46 0.79
CA VAL A 201 -21.47 -0.32 -0.05
C VAL A 201 -21.80 -1.68 0.55
N LYS A 202 -20.95 -2.18 1.45
CA LYS A 202 -21.09 -3.48 2.10
C LYS A 202 -20.27 -3.49 3.40
N SER A 203 -20.66 -4.33 4.36
CA SER A 203 -19.79 -4.74 5.46
C SER A 203 -19.64 -6.26 5.45
N GLN A 204 -18.51 -6.75 5.97
CA GLN A 204 -18.24 -8.16 6.14
C GLN A 204 -17.64 -8.37 7.54
N THR A 205 -18.07 -9.40 8.26
CA THR A 205 -17.37 -9.81 9.48
C THR A 205 -16.11 -10.58 9.10
N VAL A 206 -14.97 -10.19 9.67
CA VAL A 206 -13.68 -10.83 9.46
C VAL A 206 -13.03 -11.15 10.80
N ARG A 207 -12.23 -12.22 10.82
CA ARG A 207 -11.39 -12.54 11.97
C ARG A 207 -10.27 -11.50 12.07
N ILE A 208 -9.98 -11.05 13.29
CA ILE A 208 -8.85 -10.18 13.62
C ILE A 208 -7.93 -10.87 14.62
N LEU A 209 -6.63 -10.67 14.47
CA LEU A 209 -5.59 -11.14 15.37
C LEU A 209 -4.62 -10.01 15.73
N THR A 210 -3.94 -10.14 16.86
CA THR A 210 -2.73 -9.36 17.13
C THR A 210 -1.53 -9.99 16.41
N LEU A 211 -0.53 -9.20 16.03
CA LEU A 211 0.72 -9.75 15.48
C LEU A 211 1.46 -10.60 16.51
N ASP A 212 1.38 -10.23 17.79
CA ASP A 212 1.97 -11.03 18.87
C ASP A 212 1.35 -12.42 18.96
N THR A 213 0.02 -12.54 18.90
CA THR A 213 -0.68 -13.83 18.91
C THR A 213 -0.31 -14.65 17.67
N TYR A 214 -0.28 -14.00 16.51
CA TYR A 214 0.10 -14.67 15.27
C TYR A 214 1.54 -15.21 15.34
N ALA A 215 2.48 -14.35 15.72
CA ALA A 215 3.90 -14.68 15.79
C ALA A 215 4.15 -15.84 16.77
N GLU A 216 3.51 -15.83 17.94
CA GLU A 216 3.55 -16.95 18.88
C GLU A 216 3.04 -18.25 18.25
N SER A 217 1.87 -18.22 17.60
CA SER A 217 1.28 -19.40 16.98
C SER A 217 2.09 -19.96 15.80
N ALA A 218 2.82 -19.09 15.10
CA ALA A 218 3.66 -19.43 13.96
C ALA A 218 5.10 -19.77 14.36
N GLY A 219 5.47 -19.68 15.65
CA GLY A 219 6.84 -19.92 16.12
C GLY A 219 7.84 -18.85 15.70
N ILE A 220 7.38 -17.62 15.47
CA ILE A 220 8.18 -16.49 15.01
C ILE A 220 8.58 -15.65 16.23
N SER A 221 9.86 -15.63 16.56
CA SER A 221 10.37 -14.87 17.71
C SER A 221 10.85 -13.46 17.34
N LYS A 222 11.12 -13.21 16.05
CA LYS A 222 11.62 -11.94 15.52
C LYS A 222 11.22 -11.77 14.06
N ILE A 223 11.14 -10.51 13.63
CA ILE A 223 10.93 -10.13 12.23
C ILE A 223 11.95 -9.05 11.83
N ASP A 224 12.22 -8.94 10.53
CA ASP A 224 13.23 -8.01 10.00
C ASP A 224 12.57 -6.81 9.31
N PHE A 225 11.37 -6.99 8.76
CA PHE A 225 10.62 -5.93 8.10
C PHE A 225 9.10 -6.04 8.37
N LEU A 226 8.46 -4.92 8.70
CA LEU A 226 7.01 -4.81 8.89
C LEU A 226 6.47 -3.69 7.99
N LYS A 227 5.70 -4.06 6.96
CA LYS A 227 4.90 -3.12 6.18
C LYS A 227 3.49 -3.06 6.74
N ILE A 228 2.96 -1.86 6.93
CA ILE A 228 1.59 -1.63 7.39
C ILE A 228 0.90 -0.59 6.51
N ASP A 229 -0.13 -1.00 5.79
CA ASP A 229 -1.08 -0.05 5.20
C ASP A 229 -2.47 -0.68 5.25
N VAL A 230 -3.30 -0.14 6.15
CA VAL A 230 -4.61 -0.68 6.53
C VAL A 230 -5.65 0.44 6.62
N GLU A 231 -5.38 1.54 5.90
CA GLU A 231 -6.25 2.71 5.75
C GLU A 231 -6.82 3.23 7.08
N GLY A 232 -5.93 3.55 8.04
CA GLY A 232 -6.27 4.25 9.28
C GLY A 232 -6.22 3.40 10.56
N PHE A 233 -6.04 2.08 10.43
CA PHE A 233 -5.98 1.16 11.56
C PHE A 233 -4.54 0.89 12.05
N GLU A 234 -3.55 1.65 11.56
CA GLU A 234 -2.12 1.39 11.78
C GLU A 234 -1.74 1.45 13.27
N GLY A 235 -2.33 2.37 14.02
CA GLY A 235 -2.10 2.49 15.47
C GLY A 235 -2.50 1.24 16.25
N HIS A 236 -3.63 0.63 15.90
CA HIS A 236 -4.07 -0.62 16.52
C HIS A 236 -3.19 -1.81 16.10
N VAL A 237 -2.73 -1.85 14.85
CA VAL A 237 -1.76 -2.87 14.38
C VAL A 237 -0.49 -2.81 15.23
N LEU A 238 0.07 -1.62 15.43
CA LEU A 238 1.30 -1.42 16.21
C LEU A 238 1.13 -1.82 17.68
N ARG A 239 0.00 -1.48 18.32
CA ARG A 239 -0.30 -1.91 19.69
C ARG A 239 -0.44 -3.44 19.80
N GLY A 240 -0.99 -4.10 18.78
CA GLY A 240 -1.05 -5.56 18.72
C GLY A 240 0.28 -6.26 18.39
N ALA A 241 1.37 -5.50 18.25
CA ALA A 241 2.69 -5.99 17.87
C ALA A 241 3.77 -5.60 18.88
N GLU A 242 3.39 -5.15 20.08
CA GLU A 242 4.30 -4.59 21.09
C GLU A 242 5.43 -5.56 21.42
N LYS A 243 5.10 -6.82 21.78
CA LYS A 243 6.12 -7.83 22.12
C LYS A 243 7.00 -8.16 20.92
N LEU A 244 6.41 -8.32 19.74
CA LEU A 244 7.15 -8.64 18.51
C LEU A 244 8.13 -7.52 18.12
N ILE A 245 7.73 -6.26 18.30
CA ILE A 245 8.56 -5.08 18.05
C ILE A 245 9.72 -5.01 19.06
N GLU A 246 9.48 -5.34 20.33
CA GLU A 246 10.51 -5.41 21.37
C GLU A 246 11.53 -6.52 21.10
N THR A 247 11.09 -7.71 20.67
CA THR A 247 11.99 -8.86 20.40
C THR A 247 12.70 -8.76 19.05
N SER A 248 12.39 -7.74 18.24
CA SER A 248 12.96 -7.52 16.91
C SER A 248 13.83 -6.25 16.89
N PRO A 249 15.07 -6.27 17.42
CA PRO A 249 15.91 -5.08 17.53
C PRO A 249 16.27 -4.46 16.18
N ASN A 250 16.42 -5.29 15.15
CA ASN A 250 16.78 -4.89 13.78
C ASN A 250 15.56 -4.63 12.88
N LEU A 251 14.36 -4.56 13.45
CA LEU A 251 13.14 -4.31 12.69
C LEU A 251 13.20 -2.95 11.97
N VAL A 252 12.81 -2.97 10.70
CA VAL A 252 12.44 -1.79 9.92
C VAL A 252 10.93 -1.79 9.75
N VAL A 253 10.26 -0.68 10.06
CA VAL A 253 8.81 -0.53 9.85
C VAL A 253 8.57 0.49 8.75
N MET A 254 7.70 0.17 7.80
CA MET A 254 7.23 1.08 6.77
C MET A 254 5.72 1.18 6.82
N SER A 255 5.15 2.38 6.83
CA SER A 255 3.70 2.54 6.97
C SER A 255 3.14 3.76 6.25
N GLU A 256 1.95 3.61 5.67
CA GLU A 256 1.13 4.72 5.18
C GLU A 256 0.27 5.29 6.33
N LEU A 257 0.72 6.39 6.93
CA LEU A 257 0.02 7.12 7.97
C LEU A 257 -0.61 8.40 7.39
N ALA A 258 -1.66 8.25 6.59
CA ALA A 258 -2.36 9.42 6.07
C ALA A 258 -3.26 10.08 7.14
N LYS A 259 -2.95 11.32 7.55
CA LYS A 259 -3.69 12.09 8.60
C LYS A 259 -5.22 12.03 8.47
N LYS A 260 -5.73 12.03 7.23
CA LYS A 260 -7.16 11.95 6.87
C LYS A 260 -7.85 10.65 7.33
N ASN A 261 -7.10 9.60 7.66
CA ASN A 261 -7.63 8.28 8.02
C ASN A 261 -7.82 8.08 9.52
N PHE A 262 -7.13 8.85 10.36
CA PHE A 262 -7.05 8.58 11.81
C PHE A 262 -8.22 9.14 12.63
N ALA A 263 -8.65 10.37 12.33
CA ALA A 263 -9.63 11.08 13.17
C ALA A 263 -10.95 10.30 13.42
N PRO A 264 -11.50 9.53 12.46
CA PRO A 264 -12.70 8.72 12.69
C PRO A 264 -12.49 7.47 13.56
N LEU A 265 -11.23 7.04 13.76
CA LEU A 265 -10.86 5.74 14.34
C LEU A 265 -10.22 5.84 15.73
N GLY A 266 -10.30 7.02 16.37
CA GLY A 266 -9.83 7.20 17.75
C GLY A 266 -8.31 7.29 17.91
N PHE A 267 -7.58 7.44 16.81
CA PHE A 267 -6.16 7.77 16.81
C PHE A 267 -5.92 9.14 16.19
N SER A 268 -4.77 9.73 16.52
CA SER A 268 -4.17 10.79 15.72
C SER A 268 -2.84 10.31 15.13
N LEU A 269 -2.40 10.94 14.03
CA LEU A 269 -1.05 10.71 13.50
C LEU A 269 0.01 10.89 14.59
N LYS A 270 -0.15 11.91 15.44
CA LYS A 270 0.75 12.20 16.56
C LYS A 270 0.85 11.02 17.53
N ASP A 271 -0.27 10.38 17.88
CA ASP A 271 -0.26 9.23 18.79
C ASP A 271 0.58 8.07 18.25
N VAL A 272 0.50 7.81 16.95
CA VAL A 272 1.30 6.76 16.29
C VAL A 272 2.78 7.13 16.28
N LEU A 273 3.11 8.36 15.90
CA LEU A 273 4.51 8.82 15.85
C LEU A 273 5.16 8.82 17.25
N ASP A 274 4.45 9.30 18.27
CA ASP A 274 4.94 9.30 19.66
C ASP A 274 5.12 7.88 20.19
N TRP A 275 4.21 6.96 19.84
CA TRP A 275 4.34 5.55 20.18
C TRP A 275 5.60 4.94 19.56
N MET A 276 5.89 5.23 18.28
CA MET A 276 7.10 4.75 17.62
C MET A 276 8.38 5.32 18.26
N ARG A 277 8.41 6.61 18.61
CA ARG A 277 9.55 7.21 19.35
C ARG A 277 9.77 6.55 20.70
N LYS A 278 8.69 6.28 21.44
CA LYS A 278 8.75 5.59 22.74
C LYS A 278 9.39 4.20 22.62
N HIS A 279 9.25 3.54 21.47
CA HIS A 279 9.87 2.24 21.17
C HIS A 279 11.26 2.33 20.51
N GLY A 280 11.86 3.53 20.53
CA GLY A 280 13.25 3.77 20.12
C GLY A 280 13.45 3.95 18.62
N PHE A 281 12.39 4.21 17.85
CA PHE A 281 12.51 4.44 16.41
C PHE A 281 12.76 5.92 16.09
N ASP A 282 13.72 6.17 15.19
CA ASP A 282 13.78 7.42 14.44
C ASP A 282 12.74 7.39 13.32
N ILE A 283 12.19 8.57 13.00
CA ILE A 283 11.06 8.72 12.08
C ILE A 283 11.52 9.48 10.83
N TRP A 284 11.26 8.87 9.68
CA TRP A 284 11.62 9.40 8.37
C TRP A 284 10.40 9.44 7.47
N MET A 285 10.15 10.58 6.83
CA MET A 285 9.19 10.68 5.74
C MET A 285 9.83 10.16 4.45
N ILE A 286 9.10 9.34 3.72
CA ILE A 286 9.43 8.92 2.36
C ILE A 286 8.99 10.00 1.38
N GLY A 287 9.92 10.53 0.60
CA GLY A 287 9.64 11.54 -0.41
C GLY A 287 8.82 10.98 -1.58
N ASN A 288 7.75 11.67 -1.97
CA ASN A 288 6.95 11.28 -3.13
C ASN A 288 7.78 11.29 -4.41
N GLN A 289 7.77 10.20 -5.16
CA GLN A 289 8.52 10.03 -6.42
C GLN A 289 10.04 10.20 -6.31
N THR A 290 10.58 10.31 -5.10
CA THR A 290 12.02 10.33 -4.84
C THR A 290 12.39 9.19 -3.92
N LEU A 291 13.63 8.74 -3.98
CA LEU A 291 14.18 7.81 -2.99
C LEU A 291 14.63 8.53 -1.71
N LYS A 292 14.22 9.78 -1.49
CA LYS A 292 14.73 10.59 -0.39
C LYS A 292 13.97 10.34 0.90
N LEU A 293 14.73 10.25 1.98
CA LEU A 293 14.22 10.15 3.34
C LEU A 293 14.44 11.48 4.04
N TYR A 294 13.38 12.01 4.64
CA TYR A 294 13.45 13.30 5.33
C TYR A 294 13.19 13.07 6.82
N PRO A 295 14.08 13.52 7.71
CA PRO A 295 13.83 13.37 9.15
C PRO A 295 12.58 14.16 9.53
N VAL A 296 11.74 13.58 10.37
CA VAL A 296 10.48 14.23 10.83
C VAL A 296 10.67 14.75 12.25
N PRO A 297 11.02 16.04 12.42
CA PRO A 297 11.14 16.63 13.74
C PRO A 297 9.73 16.84 14.34
N GLU A 298 9.66 17.07 15.66
CA GLU A 298 8.36 17.13 16.35
C GLU A 298 7.44 18.23 15.83
N GLU A 299 8.02 19.33 15.34
CA GLU A 299 7.32 20.49 14.83
C GLU A 299 6.63 20.24 13.48
N MET A 300 6.94 19.13 12.80
CA MET A 300 6.40 18.79 11.49
C MET A 300 5.31 17.69 11.53
N MET A 301 4.88 17.29 12.72
CA MET A 301 3.84 16.24 12.88
C MET A 301 2.47 16.61 12.30
N ASP A 302 2.21 17.89 12.05
CA ASP A 302 0.94 18.35 11.47
C ASP A 302 0.91 18.39 9.94
N HIS A 303 2.05 18.19 9.28
CA HIS A 303 2.17 18.23 7.83
C HIS A 303 1.46 17.02 7.19
N PRO A 304 0.86 17.13 5.98
CA PRO A 304 0.10 16.06 5.33
C PRO A 304 0.99 14.96 4.72
N PHE A 305 1.95 14.47 5.49
CA PHE A 305 2.75 13.30 5.15
C PHE A 305 1.86 12.06 5.11
N GLN A 306 2.26 11.10 4.26
CA GLN A 306 1.50 9.88 4.06
C GLN A 306 2.41 8.67 4.30
N ASN A 307 3.62 8.64 3.75
CA ASN A 307 4.48 7.46 3.85
C ASN A 307 5.68 7.68 4.77
N PHE A 308 5.84 6.78 5.74
CA PHE A 308 6.86 6.85 6.77
C PHE A 308 7.70 5.57 6.82
N LEU A 309 8.98 5.75 7.13
CA LEU A 309 9.93 4.72 7.46
C LEU A 309 10.42 4.92 8.89
N PHE A 310 10.44 3.86 9.67
CA PHE A 310 10.87 3.85 11.07
C PHE A 310 12.05 2.91 11.22
N VAL A 311 13.16 3.43 11.72
CA VAL A 311 14.41 2.67 11.91
C VAL A 311 15.03 3.09 13.23
N ARG A 312 15.46 2.12 14.05
CA ARG A 312 16.19 2.44 15.29
C ARG A 312 17.60 2.95 14.98
N PRO A 313 18.16 3.89 15.76
CA PRO A 313 19.52 4.40 15.55
C PRO A 313 20.59 3.29 15.53
N GLU A 314 20.39 2.22 16.30
CA GLU A 314 21.30 1.08 16.43
C GLU A 314 21.09 0.01 15.35
N ASN A 315 20.07 0.15 14.49
CA ASN A 315 19.77 -0.81 13.45
C ASN A 315 20.97 -0.90 12.47
N PRO A 316 21.45 -2.12 12.11
CA PRO A 316 22.55 -2.28 11.15
C PRO A 316 22.30 -1.58 9.80
N LYS A 317 21.03 -1.45 9.40
CA LYS A 317 20.58 -0.81 8.15
C LYS A 317 20.51 0.72 8.23
N ILE A 318 20.88 1.35 9.35
CA ILE A 318 20.84 2.82 9.52
C ILE A 318 21.74 3.57 8.52
N HIS A 319 22.77 2.91 7.98
CA HIS A 319 23.62 3.50 6.94
C HIS A 319 22.84 3.80 5.65
N LEU A 320 21.86 2.96 5.29
CA LEU A 320 20.98 3.18 4.14
C LEU A 320 20.12 4.43 4.35
N VAL A 321 19.61 4.62 5.56
CA VAL A 321 18.85 5.84 5.90
C VAL A 321 19.69 7.09 5.65
N LYS A 322 20.96 7.08 6.07
CA LYS A 322 21.89 8.19 5.84
C LYS A 322 22.17 8.43 4.35
N GLU A 323 22.37 7.37 3.58
CA GLU A 323 22.59 7.45 2.11
C GLU A 323 21.41 8.13 1.39
N TYR A 324 20.19 7.79 1.78
CA TYR A 324 18.97 8.32 1.19
C TYR A 324 18.48 9.62 1.85
N SER A 325 19.13 10.06 2.94
CA SER A 325 18.70 11.24 3.68
C SER A 325 18.77 12.54 2.83
N ALA A 326 17.81 13.44 3.08
CA ALA A 326 17.79 14.79 2.56
C ALA A 326 17.22 15.75 3.61
N VAL A 327 17.53 17.04 3.47
CA VAL A 327 16.96 18.10 4.31
C VAL A 327 15.67 18.59 3.67
N LEU A 328 14.61 18.72 4.47
CA LEU A 328 13.37 19.37 4.05
C LEU A 328 13.68 20.85 3.76
N GLN A 329 13.46 21.29 2.51
CA GLN A 329 13.64 22.68 2.09
C GLN A 329 12.39 23.51 2.35
#